data_AF-A0A3B9Q5L2-F1
#
_entry.id   AF-A0A3B9Q5L2-F1
#
_cell.length_a   1.000
_cell.length_b   1.000
_cell.length_c   1.000
_cell.angle_alpha   90.00
_cell.angle_beta   90.00
_cell.angle_gamma   90.00
#
_symmetry.space_group_name_H-M   'P 1'
#
loop_
_entity.id
_entity.type
_entity.pdbx_description
1 polymer ?
#
loop_
_entity_poly.entity_id
_entity_poly.type
_entity_poly.pdbx_seq_one_letter_code
_entity_poly.pdbx_strand_id
1 'polypeptide(L)'
;MEKRSKSQPIVLLGAIAGDIIGSRYEWHPVKTTDFELLHDDCFFTDDTVLTIAVASALLQGGTFAEEIWDLGNRYPDRGYGNNFMRWLSGSKKEPYHSYGNGSALRVSPIGWAFNTVEDVLEI
;
A
#
# COMPACT_ATOMS: atom_id res chain seq x y z
N MET A 1 24.32 4.81 20.66
CA MET A 1 23.27 5.38 19.77
C MET A 1 21.94 4.94 20.30
N GLU A 2 21.22 5.87 20.91
CA GLU A 2 19.94 5.62 21.58
C GLU A 2 18.85 5.51 20.51
N LYS A 3 18.30 4.30 20.32
CA LYS A 3 17.16 4.07 19.41
C LYS A 3 15.96 4.79 20.01
N ARG A 4 15.60 5.97 19.51
CA ARG A 4 14.28 6.56 19.79
C ARG A 4 13.22 5.52 19.42
N SER A 5 12.29 5.26 20.33
CA SER A 5 11.13 4.41 20.09
C SER A 5 10.45 4.89 18.81
N LYS A 6 10.47 4.07 17.74
CA LYS A 6 9.69 4.35 16.54
C LYS A 6 8.26 4.66 16.98
N SER A 7 7.66 5.69 16.40
CA SER A 7 6.26 6.03 16.67
C SER A 7 5.39 4.77 16.52
N GLN A 8 4.40 4.65 17.40
CA GLN A 8 3.48 3.51 17.48
C GLN A 8 2.97 3.13 16.06
N PRO A 9 2.64 1.85 15.80
CA PRO A 9 2.16 1.34 14.48
C PRO A 9 0.88 2.00 13.92
N ILE A 10 0.38 3.05 14.57
CA ILE A 10 -0.76 3.89 14.22
C ILE A 10 -0.69 4.40 12.78
N VAL A 11 0.50 4.73 12.24
CA VAL A 11 0.61 5.27 10.87
C VAL A 11 0.10 4.26 9.83
N LEU A 12 0.50 2.99 9.94
CA LEU A 12 0.07 1.96 9.00
C LEU A 12 -1.40 1.58 9.22
N LEU A 13 -1.85 1.54 10.48
CA LEU A 13 -3.25 1.31 10.80
C LEU A 13 -4.15 2.42 10.24
N GLY A 14 -3.70 3.67 10.23
CA GLY A 14 -4.43 4.78 9.64
C GLY A 14 -4.58 4.64 8.11
N ALA A 15 -3.52 4.22 7.41
CA ALA A 15 -3.59 3.95 5.98
C ALA A 15 -4.56 2.80 5.65
N ILE A 16 -4.46 1.69 6.38
CA ILE A 16 -5.34 0.52 6.22
C ILE A 16 -6.80 0.88 6.56
N ALA A 17 -7.03 1.64 7.63
CA ALA A 17 -8.37 2.11 7.98
C ALA A 17 -8.94 3.01 6.88
N GLY A 18 -8.15 3.95 6.37
CA GLY A 18 -8.55 4.83 5.27
C GLY A 18 -8.95 4.06 4.01
N ASP A 19 -8.18 3.04 3.63
CA ASP A 19 -8.49 2.14 2.53
C ASP A 19 -9.84 1.42 2.73
N ILE A 20 -10.00 0.73 3.87
CA ILE A 20 -11.24 -0.03 4.18
C ILE A 20 -12.48 0.87 4.22
N ILE A 21 -12.37 2.03 4.88
CA ILE A 21 -13.47 2.99 5.00
C ILE A 21 -13.81 3.59 3.63
N GLY A 22 -12.77 3.88 2.83
CA GLY A 22 -12.88 4.50 1.52
C GLY A 22 -13.39 3.58 0.41
N SER A 23 -13.20 2.27 0.54
CA SER A 23 -13.41 1.28 -0.55
C SER A 23 -14.80 1.38 -1.18
N ARG A 24 -15.85 1.57 -0.37
CA ARG A 24 -17.23 1.64 -0.87
C ARG A 24 -17.53 2.89 -1.70
N TYR A 25 -16.70 3.94 -1.59
CA TYR A 25 -16.89 5.23 -2.26
C TYR A 25 -16.00 5.41 -3.49
N GLU A 26 -15.12 4.47 -3.82
CA GLU A 26 -14.14 4.60 -4.91
C GLU A 26 -14.81 4.97 -6.25
N TRP A 27 -15.90 4.28 -6.57
CA TRP A 27 -16.68 4.49 -7.80
C TRP A 27 -17.91 5.39 -7.60
N HIS A 28 -18.19 5.74 -6.35
CA HIS A 28 -19.34 6.54 -5.94
C HIS A 28 -18.90 7.61 -4.91
N PRO A 29 -18.08 8.59 -5.33
CA PRO A 29 -17.47 9.53 -4.40
C PRO A 29 -18.51 10.46 -3.78
N VAL A 30 -18.37 10.66 -2.47
CA VAL A 30 -19.18 11.60 -1.69
C VAL A 30 -18.34 12.81 -1.29
N LYS A 31 -18.98 13.99 -1.20
CA LYS A 31 -18.33 15.25 -0.78
C LYS A 31 -18.88 15.73 0.57
N THR A 32 -18.91 14.84 1.53
CA THR A 32 -19.38 15.09 2.90
C THR A 32 -18.44 14.41 3.89
N THR A 33 -18.37 14.95 5.09
CA THR A 33 -17.72 14.31 6.25
C THR A 33 -18.72 13.53 7.11
N ASP A 34 -20.02 13.65 6.80
CA ASP A 34 -21.10 12.91 7.45
C ASP A 34 -21.37 11.63 6.67
N PHE A 35 -20.69 10.55 7.07
CA PHE A 35 -20.81 9.25 6.44
C PHE A 35 -20.48 8.13 7.45
N GLU A 36 -21.02 6.94 7.20
CA GLU A 36 -20.74 5.77 8.02
C GLU A 36 -19.30 5.29 7.81
N LEU A 37 -18.55 5.14 8.91
CA LEU A 37 -17.15 4.68 8.85
C LEU A 37 -17.04 3.21 8.46
N LEU A 38 -17.90 2.35 9.01
CA LEU A 38 -17.86 0.90 8.76
C LEU A 38 -19.21 0.41 8.27
N HIS A 39 -19.23 -0.27 7.13
CA HIS A 39 -20.41 -0.89 6.55
C HIS A 39 -20.04 -2.31 6.08
N ASP A 40 -21.01 -3.20 5.90
CA ASP A 40 -20.76 -4.58 5.43
C ASP A 40 -20.13 -4.64 4.03
N ASP A 41 -20.25 -3.55 3.26
CA ASP A 41 -19.64 -3.38 1.93
C ASP A 41 -18.20 -2.83 1.99
N CYS A 42 -17.67 -2.53 3.18
CA CYS A 42 -16.27 -2.12 3.33
C CYS A 42 -15.34 -3.33 3.17
N PHE A 43 -14.24 -3.16 2.44
CA PHE A 43 -13.23 -4.18 2.24
C PHE A 43 -11.86 -3.55 2.02
N PHE A 44 -10.79 -4.27 2.36
CA PHE A 44 -9.44 -3.83 2.01
C PHE A 44 -9.17 -4.05 0.52
N THR A 45 -8.42 -3.12 -0.08
CA THR A 45 -8.10 -3.10 -1.51
C THR A 45 -6.62 -3.41 -1.77
N ASP A 46 -6.17 -3.19 -3.00
CA ASP A 46 -4.77 -3.27 -3.37
C ASP A 46 -3.90 -2.31 -2.57
N ASP A 47 -4.42 -1.17 -2.10
CA ASP A 47 -3.70 -0.23 -1.26
C ASP A 47 -3.18 -0.89 0.03
N THR A 48 -4.05 -1.63 0.74
CA THR A 48 -3.65 -2.40 1.93
C THR A 48 -2.70 -3.53 1.56
N VAL A 49 -2.99 -4.32 0.52
CA VAL A 49 -2.14 -5.46 0.14
C VAL A 49 -0.72 -5.01 -0.18
N LEU A 50 -0.60 -3.92 -0.95
CA LEU A 50 0.68 -3.40 -1.38
C LEU A 50 1.41 -2.64 -0.28
N THR A 51 0.69 -1.98 0.63
CA THR A 51 1.28 -1.41 1.86
C THR A 51 1.91 -2.51 2.71
N ILE A 52 1.22 -3.64 2.90
CA ILE A 52 1.75 -4.78 3.65
C ILE A 52 2.96 -5.37 2.92
N ALA A 53 2.95 -5.46 1.59
CA ALA A 53 4.08 -5.96 0.82
C ALA A 53 5.35 -5.11 1.01
N VAL A 54 5.21 -3.77 0.99
CA VAL A 54 6.34 -2.86 1.23
C VAL A 54 6.84 -3.00 2.68
N ALA A 55 5.94 -3.09 3.66
CA ALA A 55 6.32 -3.34 5.05
C ALA A 55 7.03 -4.69 5.23
N SER A 56 6.56 -5.72 4.52
CA SER A 56 7.15 -7.06 4.50
C SER A 56 8.58 -7.04 4.01
N ALA A 57 8.85 -6.38 2.88
CA ALA A 57 10.20 -6.23 2.32
C ALA A 57 11.16 -5.58 3.33
N LEU A 58 10.72 -4.50 3.98
CA LEU A 58 11.51 -3.78 4.98
C LEU A 58 11.85 -4.62 6.22
N LEU A 59 10.91 -5.47 6.67
CA LEU A 59 11.06 -6.26 7.88
C LEU A 59 11.83 -7.56 7.65
N GLN A 60 11.65 -8.18 6.48
CA GLN A 60 12.19 -9.50 6.16
C GLN A 60 13.49 -9.44 5.35
N GLY A 61 13.84 -8.27 4.78
CA GLY A 61 15.07 -8.08 4.02
C GLY A 61 15.00 -8.60 2.57
N GLY A 62 13.81 -8.63 1.97
CA GLY A 62 13.58 -8.97 0.56
C GLY A 62 13.53 -7.76 -0.37
N THR A 63 13.34 -7.98 -1.67
CA THR A 63 13.13 -6.87 -2.61
C THR A 63 11.67 -6.44 -2.67
N PHE A 64 11.40 -5.14 -2.87
CA PHE A 64 10.02 -4.64 -3.02
C PHE A 64 9.29 -5.35 -4.16
N ALA A 65 9.96 -5.58 -5.28
CA ALA A 65 9.36 -6.22 -6.45
C ALA A 65 8.92 -7.67 -6.16
N GLU A 66 9.69 -8.42 -5.37
CA GLU A 66 9.32 -9.80 -4.99
C GLU A 66 8.11 -9.82 -4.05
N GLU A 67 8.14 -9.02 -2.98
CA GLU A 67 7.06 -8.99 -1.99
C GLU A 67 5.75 -8.46 -2.59
N ILE A 68 5.83 -7.39 -3.40
CA ILE A 68 4.67 -6.84 -4.10
C ILE A 68 4.04 -7.89 -5.03
N TRP A 69 4.88 -8.69 -5.69
CA TRP A 69 4.39 -9.67 -6.63
C TRP A 69 3.82 -10.91 -5.93
N ASP A 70 4.46 -11.37 -4.87
CA ASP A 70 3.95 -12.48 -4.06
C ASP A 70 2.59 -12.11 -3.44
N LEU A 71 2.50 -11.01 -2.70
CA LEU A 71 1.24 -10.60 -2.09
C LEU A 71 0.18 -10.22 -3.12
N GLY A 72 0.56 -9.54 -4.21
CA GLY A 72 -0.35 -9.20 -5.30
C GLY A 72 -1.02 -10.43 -5.92
N ASN A 73 -0.25 -11.50 -6.15
CA ASN A 73 -0.79 -12.75 -6.69
C ASN A 73 -1.60 -13.57 -5.67
N ARG A 74 -1.32 -13.43 -4.37
CA ARG A 74 -2.13 -14.09 -3.32
C ARG A 74 -3.52 -13.47 -3.19
N TYR A 75 -3.70 -12.22 -3.60
CA TYR A 75 -4.96 -11.49 -3.48
C TYR A 75 -5.40 -10.82 -4.80
N PRO A 76 -5.62 -11.56 -5.89
CA PRO A 76 -5.77 -10.99 -7.25
C PRO A 76 -7.00 -10.08 -7.43
N ASP A 77 -8.05 -10.27 -6.64
CA ASP A 77 -9.35 -9.59 -6.79
C ASP A 77 -9.50 -8.40 -5.82
N ARG A 78 -8.53 -7.48 -5.83
CA ARG A 78 -8.45 -6.37 -4.85
C ARG A 78 -8.49 -4.96 -5.42
N GLY A 79 -8.78 -4.79 -6.71
CA GLY A 79 -8.94 -3.45 -7.32
C GLY A 79 -7.75 -2.98 -8.14
N TYR A 80 -6.73 -3.82 -8.34
CA TYR A 80 -5.55 -3.46 -9.14
C TYR A 80 -5.91 -2.93 -10.53
N GLY A 81 -5.22 -1.86 -10.93
CA GLY A 81 -5.32 -1.36 -12.31
C GLY A 81 -4.89 -2.40 -13.35
N ASN A 82 -5.53 -2.39 -14.53
CA ASN A 82 -5.31 -3.37 -15.60
C ASN A 82 -3.84 -3.60 -15.98
N ASN A 83 -3.04 -2.54 -16.06
CA ASN A 83 -1.61 -2.67 -16.38
C ASN A 83 -0.81 -3.30 -15.24
N PHE A 84 -1.20 -3.06 -13.99
CA PHE A 84 -0.58 -3.69 -12.83
C PHE A 84 -0.89 -5.19 -12.81
N MET A 85 -2.13 -5.59 -13.11
CA MET A 85 -2.50 -7.01 -13.27
C MET A 85 -1.74 -7.71 -14.39
N ARG A 86 -1.48 -7.02 -15.51
CA ARG A 86 -0.62 -7.55 -16.58
C ARG A 86 0.82 -7.73 -16.11
N TRP A 87 1.33 -6.82 -15.29
CA TRP A 87 2.65 -6.95 -14.69
C TRP A 87 2.70 -8.13 -13.70
N LEU A 88 1.68 -8.28 -12.83
CA LEU A 88 1.55 -9.42 -11.91
C LEU A 88 1.39 -10.79 -12.62
N SER A 89 0.89 -10.83 -13.85
CA SER A 89 0.79 -12.07 -14.63
C SER A 89 1.99 -12.30 -15.57
N GLY A 90 2.95 -11.37 -15.58
CA GLY A 90 4.13 -11.43 -16.45
C GLY A 90 5.17 -12.47 -16.02
N SER A 91 6.26 -12.55 -16.78
CA SER A 91 7.42 -13.42 -16.46
C SER A 91 8.62 -12.65 -15.89
N LYS A 92 8.56 -11.31 -15.85
CA LYS A 92 9.67 -10.44 -15.44
C LYS A 92 9.27 -9.35 -14.44
N LYS A 93 10.18 -9.08 -13.49
CA LYS A 93 10.05 -8.13 -12.35
C LYS A 93 10.34 -6.69 -12.73
N GLU A 94 10.21 -6.36 -14.01
CA GLU A 94 10.74 -5.12 -14.56
C GLU A 94 9.69 -3.99 -14.50
N PRO A 95 10.09 -2.72 -14.27
CA PRO A 95 9.18 -1.59 -14.33
C PRO A 95 8.49 -1.48 -15.69
N TYR A 96 7.20 -1.13 -15.69
CA TYR A 96 6.39 -1.02 -16.92
C TYR A 96 5.99 0.44 -17.25
N HIS A 97 6.68 1.43 -16.69
CA HIS A 97 6.40 2.87 -16.88
C HIS A 97 4.95 3.28 -16.55
N SER A 98 4.50 2.96 -15.33
CA SER A 98 3.21 3.43 -14.82
C SER A 98 3.27 4.89 -14.34
N TYR A 99 2.22 5.65 -14.62
CA TYR A 99 2.05 7.05 -14.17
C TYR A 99 0.84 7.22 -13.24
N GLY A 100 0.26 6.11 -12.75
CA GLY A 100 -0.83 6.13 -11.78
C GLY A 100 -0.36 6.46 -10.36
N ASN A 101 -1.31 6.65 -9.45
CA ASN A 101 -1.05 6.93 -8.04
C ASN A 101 -0.64 5.68 -7.21
N GLY A 102 -0.77 4.47 -7.75
CA GLY A 102 -0.58 3.23 -6.97
C GLY A 102 0.78 3.06 -6.30
N SER A 103 1.84 3.72 -6.80
CA SER A 103 3.13 3.75 -6.08
C SER A 103 3.08 4.61 -4.81
N ALA A 104 2.33 5.71 -4.83
CA ALA A 104 2.19 6.64 -3.71
C ALA A 104 1.27 6.08 -2.62
N LEU A 105 0.24 5.31 -2.97
CA LEU A 105 -0.74 4.76 -2.01
C LEU A 105 -0.10 3.76 -1.03
N ARG A 106 1.01 3.12 -1.42
CA ARG A 106 1.69 2.07 -0.64
C ARG A 106 2.99 2.49 0.05
N VAL A 107 3.38 3.78 -0.02
CA VAL A 107 4.71 4.24 0.44
C VAL A 107 4.79 4.52 1.94
N SER A 108 3.67 4.50 2.66
CA SER A 108 3.60 4.80 4.10
C SER A 108 4.58 3.99 4.99
N PRO A 109 4.92 2.71 4.70
CA PRO A 109 5.93 1.98 5.48
C PRO A 109 7.34 2.55 5.36
N ILE A 110 7.68 3.20 4.23
CA ILE A 110 8.97 3.87 4.05
C ILE A 110 9.09 5.03 5.04
N GLY A 111 8.08 5.90 5.09
CA GLY A 111 8.05 7.03 6.02
C GLY A 111 8.03 6.62 7.51
N TRP A 112 7.56 5.42 7.82
CA TRP A 112 7.68 4.83 9.17
C TRP A 112 9.07 4.25 9.44
N ALA A 113 9.74 3.70 8.43
CA ALA A 113 10.99 2.99 8.59
C ALA A 113 12.21 3.91 8.77
N PHE A 114 12.23 5.05 8.09
CA PHE A 114 13.35 5.99 8.00
C PHE A 114 13.02 7.32 8.69
N ASN A 115 14.05 8.04 9.17
CA ASN A 115 13.87 9.22 10.02
C ASN A 115 14.18 10.55 9.34
N THR A 116 14.82 10.51 8.17
CA THR A 116 15.24 11.71 7.42
C THR A 116 14.66 11.65 6.02
N VAL A 117 14.48 12.83 5.41
CA VAL A 117 13.99 12.91 4.04
C VAL A 117 15.03 12.31 3.08
N GLU A 118 16.31 12.51 3.38
CA GLU A 118 17.43 11.98 2.62
C GLU A 118 17.38 10.45 2.55
N ASP A 119 17.21 9.78 3.69
CA ASP A 119 17.12 8.31 3.74
C ASP A 119 15.88 7.80 2.97
N VAL A 120 14.77 8.55 3.03
CA VAL A 120 13.51 8.21 2.32
C VAL A 120 13.63 8.38 0.81
N LEU A 121 14.46 9.30 0.32
CA LEU A 121 14.60 9.56 -1.12
C LEU A 121 15.57 8.59 -1.82
N GLU A 122 16.43 7.90 -1.08
CA GLU A 122 17.44 6.97 -1.60
C GLU A 122 16.96 5.51 -1.68
N ILE A 123 15.80 5.20 -1.10
CA ILE A 123 15.24 3.83 -0.98
C ILE A 123 14.40 3.39 -2.19
#